data_AF-A0AAV3ZFK2-F1
#
_entry.id   AF-A0AAV3ZFK2-F1
#
_cell.length_a   1.000
_cell.length_b   1.000
_cell.length_c   1.000
_cell.angle_alpha   90.00
_cell.angle_beta   90.00
_cell.angle_gamma   90.00
#
_symmetry.space_group_name_H-M   'P 1'
#
loop_
_entity.id
_entity.type
_entity.pdbx_description
1 polymer ?
#
loop_
_entity_poly.entity_id
_entity_poly.type
_entity_poly.pdbx_seq_one_letter_code
_entity_poly.pdbx_strand_id
1 'polypeptide(L)'
;MVTLQTPSRYIIHRALNAYYGTVLHLAALIIVWICTIFLVVGLQRKAINKTENFQHSNVKQKKPKERRVIKTVFLLAVTYLACSTAIAVTMLVPHFVPEFDSTRALARISRVCHMLSGFMNQINSNANLFIFIYMGSKFRETFLRLFGKKSP
;
A
#
# COMPACT_ATOMS: atom_id res chain seq x y z
N MET A 1 -19.50 31.41 26.22
CA MET A 1 -20.16 30.10 26.38
C MET A 1 -19.08 29.03 26.39
N VAL A 2 -18.60 28.68 27.58
CA VAL A 2 -17.56 27.66 27.80
C VAL A 2 -18.29 26.41 28.25
N THR A 3 -18.45 25.44 27.37
CA THR A 3 -18.99 24.14 27.74
C THR A 3 -17.96 23.42 28.60
N LEU A 4 -18.31 23.20 29.87
CA LEU A 4 -17.61 22.31 30.80
C LEU A 4 -17.53 20.91 30.20
N GLN A 5 -16.44 20.63 29.47
CA GLN A 5 -16.14 19.31 28.92
C GLN A 5 -15.63 18.44 30.06
N THR A 6 -16.48 17.53 30.54
CA THR A 6 -16.16 16.64 31.67
C THR A 6 -14.90 15.80 31.37
N PRO A 7 -13.97 15.66 32.33
CA PRO A 7 -12.68 14.99 32.12
C PRO A 7 -12.83 13.53 31.64
N SER A 8 -13.93 12.87 32.00
CA SER A 8 -14.26 11.50 31.56
C SER A 8 -14.45 11.39 30.03
N ARG A 9 -15.14 12.35 29.38
CA ARG A 9 -15.36 12.30 27.93
C ARG A 9 -14.07 12.49 27.13
N TYR A 10 -13.15 13.31 27.64
CA TYR A 10 -11.84 13.52 27.02
C TYR A 10 -10.99 12.24 27.06
N ILE A 11 -10.96 11.55 28.21
CA ILE A 11 -10.21 10.30 28.37
C ILE A 11 -10.79 9.21 27.46
N ILE A 12 -12.13 9.09 27.40
CA ILE A 12 -12.81 8.11 26.54
C ILE A 12 -12.54 8.41 25.06
N HIS A 13 -12.62 9.66 24.61
CA HIS A 13 -12.28 10.02 23.23
C HIS A 13 -10.81 9.74 22.89
N ARG A 14 -9.89 9.99 23.83
CA ARG A 14 -8.46 9.73 23.62
C ARG A 14 -8.15 8.24 23.57
N ALA A 15 -8.79 7.45 24.43
CA ALA A 15 -8.69 5.99 24.44
C ALA A 15 -9.32 5.35 23.19
N LEU A 16 -10.50 5.81 22.78
CA LEU A 16 -11.14 5.42 21.52
C LEU A 16 -10.26 5.77 20.33
N ASN A 17 -9.76 7.00 20.26
CA ASN A 17 -8.91 7.41 19.14
C ASN A 17 -7.58 6.66 19.10
N ALA A 18 -7.00 6.32 20.26
CA ALA A 18 -5.81 5.48 20.34
C ALA A 18 -6.09 4.03 19.88
N TYR A 19 -7.22 3.45 20.31
CA TYR A 19 -7.64 2.10 19.94
C TYR A 19 -7.99 1.99 18.44
N TYR A 20 -8.90 2.84 17.96
CA TYR A 20 -9.31 2.87 16.55
C TYR A 20 -8.21 3.36 15.61
N GLY A 21 -7.36 4.29 16.05
CA GLY A 21 -6.28 4.84 15.24
C GLY A 21 -5.06 3.93 15.16
N THR A 22 -4.69 3.28 16.26
CA THR A 22 -3.42 2.53 16.34
C THR A 22 -3.62 1.04 16.15
N VAL A 23 -4.56 0.43 16.89
CA VAL A 23 -4.74 -1.04 16.86
C VAL A 23 -5.32 -1.50 15.54
N LEU A 24 -6.35 -0.80 15.04
CA LEU A 24 -6.96 -1.08 13.75
C LEU A 24 -5.98 -0.85 12.59
N HIS A 25 -5.14 0.18 12.68
CA HIS A 25 -4.12 0.46 11.67
C HIS A 25 -3.01 -0.60 11.67
N LEU A 26 -2.55 -1.03 12.85
CA LEU A 26 -1.56 -2.10 12.98
C LEU A 26 -2.12 -3.45 12.53
N ALA A 27 -3.36 -3.78 12.91
CA ALA A 27 -4.02 -5.01 12.45
C ALA A 27 -4.18 -5.02 10.92
N ALA A 28 -4.62 -3.91 10.33
CA ALA A 28 -4.69 -3.76 8.88
C ALA A 28 -3.30 -3.92 8.23
N LEU A 29 -2.26 -3.26 8.75
CA LEU A 29 -0.90 -3.39 8.24
C LEU A 29 -0.41 -4.84 8.30
N ILE A 30 -0.63 -5.55 9.41
CA ILE A 30 -0.23 -6.97 9.55
C ILE A 30 -0.95 -7.84 8.52
N ILE A 31 -2.27 -7.67 8.38
CA ILE A 31 -3.07 -8.43 7.41
C ILE A 31 -2.55 -8.19 5.98
N VAL A 32 -2.28 -6.93 5.61
CA VAL A 32 -1.81 -6.66 4.26
C VAL A 32 -0.38 -7.12 4.05
N TRP A 33 0.48 -7.06 5.06
CA TRP A 33 1.82 -7.67 5.00
C TRP A 33 1.74 -9.17 4.73
N ILE A 34 0.94 -9.88 5.50
CA ILE A 34 0.73 -11.33 5.33
C ILE A 34 0.20 -11.62 3.92
N CYS A 35 -0.86 -10.92 3.51
CA CYS A 35 -1.46 -11.07 2.18
C CYS A 35 -0.45 -10.80 1.05
N THR A 36 0.37 -9.76 1.20
CA THR A 36 1.41 -9.39 0.23
C THR A 36 2.49 -10.45 0.12
N ILE A 37 2.95 -10.99 1.25
CA ILE A 37 3.93 -12.09 1.27
C ILE A 37 3.37 -13.31 0.53
N PHE A 38 2.13 -13.72 0.84
CA PHE A 38 1.47 -14.83 0.14
C PHE A 38 1.35 -14.58 -1.36
N LEU A 39 1.02 -13.34 -1.76
CA LEU A 39 0.92 -12.96 -3.15
C LEU A 39 2.29 -13.05 -3.85
N VAL A 40 3.35 -12.49 -3.27
CA VAL A 40 4.71 -12.53 -3.81
C VAL A 40 5.21 -13.96 -3.93
N VAL A 41 5.05 -14.78 -2.89
CA VAL A 41 5.47 -16.20 -2.90
C VAL A 41 4.67 -16.99 -3.94
N GLY A 42 3.36 -16.78 -4.03
CA GLY A 42 2.51 -17.41 -5.03
C GLY A 42 2.91 -17.04 -6.46
N LEU A 43 3.33 -15.80 -6.67
CA LEU A 43 3.82 -15.32 -7.96
C LEU A 43 5.21 -15.88 -8.31
N GLN A 44 6.13 -15.94 -7.33
CA GLN A 44 7.46 -16.52 -7.53
C GLN A 44 7.37 -18.02 -7.84
N ARG A 45 6.55 -18.78 -7.11
CA ARG A 45 6.31 -20.21 -7.40
C ARG A 45 5.77 -20.42 -8.82
N LYS A 46 4.80 -19.59 -9.25
CA LYS A 46 4.26 -19.64 -10.62
C LYS A 46 5.28 -19.20 -11.68
N ALA A 47 6.24 -18.34 -11.34
CA ALA A 47 7.31 -17.93 -12.25
C ALA A 47 8.38 -19.03 -12.40
N ILE A 48 8.81 -19.65 -11.30
CA ILE A 48 9.80 -20.74 -11.26
C ILE A 48 9.28 -21.96 -12.01
N ASN A 49 8.04 -22.40 -11.73
CA ASN A 49 7.42 -23.54 -12.42
C ASN A 49 7.22 -23.29 -13.92
N LYS A 50 7.26 -22.04 -14.37
CA LYS A 50 7.19 -21.67 -15.79
C LYS A 50 8.55 -21.81 -16.47
N THR A 51 9.63 -21.53 -15.78
CA THR A 51 11.01 -21.67 -16.30
C THR A 51 11.34 -23.14 -16.54
N GLU A 52 10.92 -24.05 -15.65
CA GLU A 52 11.17 -25.49 -15.80
C GLU A 52 10.33 -26.12 -16.93
N ASN A 53 9.08 -25.68 -17.11
CA ASN A 53 8.21 -26.18 -18.19
C ASN A 53 8.52 -25.60 -19.59
N PHE A 54 9.39 -24.59 -19.70
CA PHE A 54 9.74 -23.99 -20.99
C PHE A 54 10.72 -24.84 -21.81
N GLN A 55 11.33 -25.88 -21.23
CA GLN A 55 12.20 -26.81 -21.97
C GLN A 55 11.45 -27.93 -22.70
N HIS A 56 10.19 -28.26 -22.33
CA HIS A 56 9.55 -29.48 -22.87
C HIS A 56 8.29 -29.29 -23.72
N SER A 57 7.66 -28.11 -23.84
CA SER A 57 6.42 -28.05 -24.62
C SER A 57 6.19 -26.77 -25.41
N ASN A 58 6.13 -26.96 -26.73
CA ASN A 58 5.67 -26.04 -27.77
C ASN A 58 4.16 -25.74 -27.66
N VAL A 59 3.64 -25.53 -26.44
CA VAL A 59 2.21 -25.46 -26.16
C VAL A 59 1.78 -24.01 -25.88
N LYS A 60 1.13 -23.46 -26.91
CA LYS A 60 -0.03 -22.54 -26.88
C LYS A 60 0.21 -21.15 -26.28
N GLN A 61 0.37 -20.19 -27.18
CA GLN A 61 -0.33 -18.89 -27.37
C GLN A 61 -1.30 -18.29 -26.31
N LYS A 62 -1.53 -18.85 -25.12
CA LYS A 62 -2.24 -18.19 -24.00
C LYS A 62 -1.40 -17.10 -23.30
N LYS A 63 -0.19 -16.81 -23.80
CA LYS A 63 0.96 -16.30 -23.02
C LYS A 63 1.03 -14.78 -22.69
N PRO A 64 0.42 -13.81 -23.40
CA PRO A 64 0.64 -12.39 -23.09
C PRO A 64 -0.35 -11.79 -22.08
N LYS A 65 -1.65 -12.13 -22.15
CA LYS A 65 -2.71 -11.50 -21.34
C LYS A 65 -2.65 -11.90 -19.86
N GLU A 66 -2.48 -13.19 -19.57
CA GLU A 66 -2.41 -13.71 -18.20
C GLU A 66 -1.13 -13.25 -17.48
N ARG A 67 -0.02 -13.18 -18.23
CA ARG A 67 1.26 -12.64 -17.74
C ARG A 67 1.17 -11.14 -17.44
N ARG A 68 0.37 -10.39 -18.21
CA ARG A 68 0.11 -8.96 -17.97
C ARG A 68 -0.69 -8.76 -16.67
N VAL A 69 -1.75 -9.53 -16.45
CA VAL A 69 -2.53 -9.47 -15.19
C VAL A 69 -1.64 -9.75 -13.98
N ILE A 70 -0.83 -10.82 -14.05
CA ILE A 70 0.13 -11.16 -12.99
C ILE A 70 1.12 -10.00 -12.73
N LYS A 71 1.67 -9.40 -13.78
CA LYS A 71 2.57 -8.24 -13.66
C LYS A 71 1.88 -7.03 -13.03
N THR A 72 0.63 -6.76 -13.40
CA THR A 72 -0.16 -5.66 -12.80
C THR A 72 -0.32 -5.87 -11.30
N VAL A 73 -0.77 -7.07 -10.88
CA VAL A 73 -0.99 -7.39 -9.47
C VAL A 73 0.32 -7.36 -8.69
N PHE A 74 1.42 -7.82 -9.28
CA PHE A 74 2.75 -7.69 -8.68
C PHE A 74 3.15 -6.24 -8.45
N LEU A 75 2.93 -5.36 -9.44
CA LEU A 75 3.28 -3.95 -9.32
C LEU A 75 2.44 -3.24 -8.23
N LEU A 76 1.16 -3.59 -8.12
CA LEU A 76 0.28 -3.11 -7.04
C LEU A 76 0.83 -3.53 -5.68
N ALA A 77 1.19 -4.81 -5.53
CA ALA A 77 1.73 -5.35 -4.28
C ALA A 77 3.05 -4.68 -3.87
N VAL A 78 3.99 -4.51 -4.80
CA VAL A 78 5.27 -3.83 -4.54
C VAL A 78 5.06 -2.36 -4.17
N THR A 79 4.17 -1.67 -4.87
CA THR A 79 3.88 -0.26 -4.60
C THR A 79 3.25 -0.07 -3.23
N TYR A 80 2.26 -0.92 -2.90
CA TYR A 80 1.63 -0.93 -1.59
C TYR A 80 2.65 -1.19 -0.48
N LEU A 81 3.52 -2.19 -0.66
CA LEU A 81 4.54 -2.54 0.33
C LEU A 81 5.49 -1.37 0.59
N ALA A 82 6.07 -0.80 -0.48
CA ALA A 82 7.00 0.32 -0.36
C ALA A 82 6.38 1.52 0.37
N CYS A 83 5.16 1.89 0.01
CA CYS A 83 4.48 3.02 0.65
C CYS A 83 4.08 2.72 2.10
N SER A 84 3.63 1.49 2.38
CA SER A 84 3.15 1.11 3.72
C SER A 84 4.30 0.90 4.71
N THR A 85 5.48 0.48 4.23
CA THR A 85 6.68 0.36 5.08
C THR A 85 7.10 1.73 5.62
N ALA A 86 7.13 2.78 4.81
CA ALA A 86 7.49 4.13 5.27
C ALA A 86 6.58 4.62 6.42
N ILE A 87 5.27 4.37 6.28
CA ILE A 87 4.26 4.71 7.29
C ILE A 87 4.50 3.90 8.58
N ALA A 88 4.65 2.57 8.45
CA ALA A 88 4.88 1.69 9.60
C ALA A 88 6.14 2.08 10.38
N VAL A 89 7.24 2.39 9.68
CA VAL A 89 8.48 2.86 10.32
C VAL A 89 8.24 4.16 11.09
N THR A 90 7.56 5.13 10.49
CA THR A 90 7.31 6.42 11.15
C THR A 90 6.43 6.29 12.40
N MET A 91 5.53 5.30 12.42
CA MET A 91 4.69 4.99 13.60
C MET A 91 5.45 4.21 14.67
N LEU A 92 6.37 3.31 14.28
CA LEU A 92 7.10 2.45 15.20
C LEU A 92 8.30 3.13 15.85
N VAL A 93 9.03 3.98 15.12
CA VAL A 93 10.26 4.60 15.62
C VAL A 93 10.08 5.33 16.97
N PRO A 94 9.01 6.12 17.22
CA PRO A 94 8.80 6.76 18.52
C PRO A 94 8.68 5.80 19.71
N HIS A 95 8.32 4.52 19.49
CA HIS A 95 8.26 3.51 20.55
C HIS A 95 9.65 3.03 21.00
N PHE A 96 10.64 3.04 20.09
CA PHE A 96 12.01 2.60 20.38
C PHE A 96 12.94 3.77 20.68
N VAL A 97 12.69 4.92 20.04
CA VAL A 97 13.48 6.14 20.20
C VAL A 97 12.52 7.25 20.61
N PRO A 98 12.32 7.45 21.93
CA PRO A 98 11.40 8.46 22.43
C PRO A 98 11.78 9.87 21.95
N GLU A 99 13.06 10.17 21.71
CA GLU A 99 13.47 11.48 21.18
C GLU A 99 12.91 11.80 19.79
N PHE A 100 12.47 10.76 19.04
CA PHE A 100 11.79 10.86 17.75
C PHE A 100 10.31 11.25 17.87
N ASP A 101 9.81 11.45 19.09
CA ASP A 101 8.48 12.02 19.28
C ASP A 101 8.41 13.48 18.79
N SER A 102 7.22 13.89 18.37
CA SER A 102 6.88 15.19 17.76
C SER A 102 7.19 16.39 18.67
N THR A 103 7.45 16.13 19.94
CA THR A 103 7.67 17.11 21.01
C THR A 103 9.11 17.18 21.51
N ARG A 104 9.99 16.28 21.04
CA ARG A 104 11.33 16.06 21.61
C ARG A 104 12.46 16.48 20.67
N ALA A 105 13.71 16.18 21.04
CA ALA A 105 14.92 16.69 20.38
C ALA A 105 14.97 16.43 18.86
N LEU A 106 14.38 15.32 18.39
CA LEU A 106 14.32 14.97 16.97
C LEU A 106 12.99 15.36 16.30
N ALA A 107 12.17 16.22 16.92
CA ALA A 107 10.85 16.61 16.42
C ALA A 107 10.84 17.16 14.98
N ARG A 108 11.90 17.88 14.57
CA ARG A 108 12.03 18.37 13.18
C ARG A 108 12.19 17.22 12.19
N ILE A 109 13.02 16.24 12.51
CA ILE A 109 13.26 15.06 11.67
C ILE A 109 12.01 14.19 11.65
N SER A 110 11.40 13.95 12.81
CA SER A 110 10.14 13.23 12.95
C SER A 110 9.04 13.83 12.09
N ARG A 111 8.91 15.18 12.08
CA ARG A 111 7.95 15.89 11.23
C ARG A 111 8.22 15.69 9.74
N VAL A 112 9.47 15.76 9.31
CA VAL A 112 9.83 15.50 7.90
C VAL A 112 9.51 14.06 7.51
N CYS A 113 9.82 13.08 8.36
CA CYS A 113 9.45 11.68 8.14
C CYS A 113 7.94 11.48 8.10
N HIS A 114 7.17 12.18 8.94
CA HIS A 114 5.71 12.17 8.91
C HIS A 114 5.15 12.76 7.62
N MET A 115 5.71 13.88 7.13
CA MET A 115 5.34 14.47 5.84
C MET A 115 5.65 13.53 4.68
N LEU A 116 6.82 12.90 4.69
CA LEU A 116 7.22 11.93 3.67
C LEU A 116 6.30 10.70 3.68
N SER A 117 5.96 10.18 4.85
CA SER A 117 5.00 9.09 5.00
C SER A 117 3.60 9.48 4.51
N GLY A 118 3.16 10.70 4.79
CA GLY A 118 1.93 11.27 4.23
C GLY A 118 1.97 11.33 2.70
N PHE A 119 3.09 11.76 2.13
CA PHE A 119 3.27 11.79 0.67
C PHE A 119 3.26 10.38 0.06
N MET A 120 3.93 9.41 0.69
CA MET A 120 3.90 8.00 0.28
C MET A 120 2.48 7.41 0.34
N ASN A 121 1.69 7.80 1.34
CA ASN A 121 0.28 7.41 1.41
C ASN A 121 -0.52 7.96 0.22
N GLN A 122 -0.29 9.22 -0.16
CA GLN A 122 -0.93 9.79 -1.34
C GLN A 122 -0.50 9.10 -2.65
N ILE A 123 0.77 8.71 -2.76
CA ILE A 123 1.22 7.88 -3.88
C ILE A 123 0.46 6.56 -3.88
N ASN A 124 0.36 5.86 -2.76
CA ASN A 124 -0.34 4.57 -2.65
C ASN A 124 -1.81 4.65 -3.09
N SER A 125 -2.54 5.67 -2.65
CA SER A 125 -3.95 5.88 -3.02
C SER A 125 -4.13 6.14 -4.52
N ASN A 126 -3.18 6.79 -5.17
CA ASN A 126 -3.23 7.12 -6.59
C ASN A 126 -2.61 6.04 -7.50
N ALA A 127 -1.66 5.27 -6.99
CA ALA A 127 -0.89 4.29 -7.75
C ALA A 127 -1.79 3.27 -8.43
N ASN A 128 -2.85 2.83 -7.75
CA ASN A 128 -3.83 1.90 -8.31
C ASN A 128 -4.37 2.38 -9.66
N LEU A 129 -4.80 3.64 -9.75
CA LEU A 129 -5.33 4.24 -10.99
C LEU A 129 -4.28 4.22 -12.10
N PHE A 130 -3.08 4.74 -11.82
CA PHE A 130 -2.00 4.79 -12.82
C PHE A 130 -1.60 3.38 -13.28
N ILE A 131 -1.46 2.44 -12.36
CA ILE A 131 -1.13 1.05 -12.67
C ILE A 131 -2.19 0.43 -13.58
N PHE A 132 -3.48 0.65 -13.32
CA PHE A 132 -4.54 0.16 -14.21
C PHE A 132 -4.54 0.84 -15.59
N ILE A 133 -4.25 2.14 -15.67
CA ILE A 133 -4.14 2.85 -16.96
C ILE A 133 -2.97 2.32 -17.80
N TYR A 134 -1.79 2.14 -17.20
CA TYR A 134 -0.61 1.70 -17.95
C TYR A 134 -0.62 0.18 -18.22
N MET A 135 -1.01 -0.63 -17.24
CA MET A 135 -0.91 -2.10 -17.31
C MET A 135 -2.24 -2.80 -17.63
N GLY A 136 -3.40 -2.17 -17.50
CA GLY A 136 -4.69 -2.80 -17.82
C GLY A 136 -5.16 -2.44 -19.23
N SER A 137 -5.09 -3.37 -20.21
CA SER A 137 -5.56 -3.08 -21.57
C SER A 137 -7.05 -2.71 -21.62
N LYS A 138 -7.90 -3.48 -20.92
CA LYS A 138 -9.34 -3.19 -20.83
C LYS A 138 -9.63 -1.89 -20.11
N PHE A 139 -8.99 -1.67 -18.96
CA PHE A 139 -9.19 -0.45 -18.18
C PHE A 139 -8.78 0.79 -18.96
N ARG A 140 -7.62 0.73 -19.62
CA ARG A 140 -7.13 1.79 -20.50
C ARG A 140 -8.07 2.06 -21.68
N GLU A 141 -8.58 1.01 -22.34
CA GLU A 141 -9.50 1.15 -23.46
C GLU A 141 -10.79 1.84 -23.03
N THR A 142 -11.39 1.42 -21.91
CA THR A 142 -12.57 2.06 -21.33
C THR A 142 -12.28 3.50 -20.90
N PHE A 143 -11.13 3.76 -20.28
CA PHE A 143 -10.72 5.09 -19.87
C PHE A 143 -10.54 6.02 -21.07
N LEU A 144 -9.86 5.59 -22.14
CA LEU A 144 -9.69 6.40 -23.35
C LEU A 144 -11.02 6.69 -24.05
N ARG A 145 -11.95 5.73 -24.07
CA ARG A 145 -13.30 5.92 -24.60
C ARG A 145 -14.09 6.96 -23.80
N LEU A 146 -13.98 6.97 -22.47
CA LEU A 146 -14.62 7.97 -21.60
C LEU A 146 -14.13 9.40 -21.89
N PHE A 147 -12.87 9.57 -22.28
CA PHE A 147 -12.29 10.87 -22.63
C PHE A 147 -12.32 11.17 -24.15
N GLY A 148 -13.14 10.45 -24.93
CA GLY A 148 -13.35 10.71 -26.36
C GLY A 148 -12.15 10.39 -27.25
N LYS A 149 -11.11 9.73 -26.74
CA LYS A 149 -9.95 9.30 -27.53
C LYS A 149 -10.22 7.94 -28.15
N LYS A 150 -10.12 7.83 -29.47
CA LYS A 150 -10.21 6.54 -30.19
C LYS A 150 -9.03 5.66 -29.75
N SER A 151 -9.31 4.41 -29.38
CA SER A 151 -8.28 3.45 -28.96
C SER A 151 -7.20 3.32 -30.06
N PRO A 152 -5.90 3.29 -29.72
CA PRO A 152 -4.89 2.77 -30.62
C PRO A 152 -5.11 1.26 -30.85
#